data_AF-A0A9Q8QMQ0-F1
#
_entry.id   AF-A0A9Q8QMQ0-F1
#
_cell.length_a   1.000
_cell.length_b   1.000
_cell.length_c   1.000
_cell.angle_alpha   90.00
_cell.angle_beta   90.00
_cell.angle_gamma   90.00
#
_symmetry.space_group_name_H-M   'P 1'
#
loop_
_entity.id
_entity.type
_entity.pdbx_description
1 polymer ?
#
loop_
_entity_poly.entity_id
_entity_poly.type
_entity_poly.pdbx_seq_one_letter_code
_entity_poly.pdbx_strand_id
1 'polypeptide(L)'
;MRLASERGREAYVARAHSIEYWDSDAPRDKIRAISEYLEDFRVIPAHELPSGVEYGISATTVTVNAPKHIEYLFRRLRDQHGVRFVRRRLDSIDAAFASPDTKVVFHCSGIAARTLPGVEDGKCFPTRGQVVLVRAPAVKSNVMRHGRGYETYVIPRPHSNGNAILGGYMQKGVLYAFFFLVVAVVVVLLSLLVSLQSSLCSPFPPFPLDPLLCPPSPHQRHRHTRRRRAPSPSTPPNPTEPCYESANDASTYAQESESIVSRTTGLSRELREGGLEVLAAFAGMRPSREGGARVEREERHGRALVHNYGAGGTGFQAGYGMALDAVAAADDVLRELKGDDGPRSRL
;
A
#
# COMPACT_ATOMS: atom_id res chain seq x y z
N MET A 1 -7.58 -15.86 3.64
CA MET A 1 -7.60 -16.91 2.59
C MET A 1 -8.92 -17.00 1.80
N ARG A 2 -10.08 -16.84 2.44
CA ARG A 2 -11.40 -16.94 1.78
C ARG A 2 -11.55 -16.06 0.53
N LEU A 3 -11.26 -14.75 0.64
CA LEU A 3 -11.38 -13.82 -0.50
C LEU A 3 -10.53 -14.25 -1.71
N ALA A 4 -9.31 -14.72 -1.46
CA ALA A 4 -8.41 -15.21 -2.50
C ALA A 4 -8.96 -16.47 -3.20
N SER A 5 -9.69 -17.31 -2.46
CA SER A 5 -10.22 -18.58 -2.96
C SER A 5 -11.55 -18.40 -3.70
N GLU A 6 -12.43 -17.54 -3.20
CA GLU A 6 -13.78 -17.36 -3.76
C GLU A 6 -13.84 -16.29 -4.85
N ARG A 7 -13.09 -15.19 -4.68
CA ARG A 7 -13.19 -14.00 -5.56
C ARG A 7 -11.81 -13.43 -5.92
N GLY A 8 -10.76 -14.24 -5.87
CA GLY A 8 -9.37 -13.78 -6.00
C GLY A 8 -9.10 -13.01 -7.29
N ARG A 9 -9.66 -13.46 -8.42
CA ARG A 9 -9.52 -12.78 -9.72
C ARG A 9 -10.17 -11.39 -9.76
N GLU A 10 -11.34 -11.25 -9.16
CA GLU A 10 -12.07 -9.98 -9.12
C GLU A 10 -11.44 -9.01 -8.11
N ALA A 11 -11.02 -9.54 -6.95
CA ALA A 11 -10.40 -8.79 -5.88
C ALA A 11 -8.91 -8.51 -6.11
N TYR A 12 -8.31 -9.10 -7.14
CA TYR A 12 -6.87 -9.10 -7.38
C TYR A 12 -6.04 -9.54 -6.17
N VAL A 13 -6.48 -10.66 -5.57
CA VAL A 13 -5.83 -11.33 -4.45
C VAL A 13 -5.63 -12.78 -4.85
N ALA A 14 -4.45 -13.33 -4.63
CA ALA A 14 -4.19 -14.75 -4.88
C ALA A 14 -3.54 -15.39 -3.66
N ARG A 15 -3.73 -16.69 -3.51
CA ARG A 15 -2.88 -17.50 -2.63
C ARG A 15 -1.50 -17.58 -3.26
N ALA A 16 -0.45 -17.48 -2.46
CA ALA A 16 0.92 -17.57 -2.92
C ALA A 16 1.80 -18.21 -1.85
N HIS A 17 2.73 -19.04 -2.30
CA HIS A 17 3.81 -19.50 -1.44
C HIS A 17 4.70 -18.29 -1.08
N SER A 18 5.04 -18.17 0.19
CA SER A 18 5.88 -17.10 0.73
C SER A 18 7.03 -17.67 1.52
N ILE A 19 8.20 -17.10 1.33
CA ILE A 19 9.40 -17.42 2.08
C ILE A 19 9.89 -16.14 2.75
N GLU A 20 10.15 -16.20 4.05
CA GLU A 20 10.72 -15.09 4.80
C GLU A 20 12.00 -15.54 5.50
N TYR A 21 13.05 -14.76 5.35
CA TYR A 21 14.37 -14.98 5.93
C TYR A 21 14.75 -13.83 6.85
N TRP A 22 15.47 -14.14 7.93
CA TRP A 22 16.06 -13.16 8.84
C TRP A 22 17.57 -13.42 8.98
N ASP A 23 18.37 -12.38 8.76
CA ASP A 23 19.81 -12.44 9.00
C ASP A 23 20.14 -12.59 10.49
N SER A 24 19.34 -11.96 11.35
CA SER A 24 19.39 -12.09 12.81
C SER A 24 18.05 -11.66 13.42
N ASP A 25 17.87 -11.87 14.73
CA ASP A 25 16.79 -11.25 15.53
C ASP A 25 15.36 -11.55 15.04
N ALA A 26 15.14 -12.73 14.48
CA ALA A 26 13.82 -13.12 14.00
C ALA A 26 12.79 -13.08 15.16
N PRO A 27 11.63 -12.44 14.97
CA PRO A 27 10.66 -12.21 16.04
C PRO A 27 9.87 -13.49 16.35
N ARG A 28 10.49 -14.42 17.09
CA ARG A 28 9.99 -15.78 17.33
C ARG A 28 8.56 -15.82 17.87
N ASP A 29 8.20 -14.94 18.81
CA ASP A 29 6.84 -14.90 19.37
C ASP A 29 5.79 -14.50 18.33
N LYS A 30 6.11 -13.50 17.50
CA LYS A 30 5.25 -13.11 16.38
C LYS A 30 5.14 -14.24 15.36
N ILE A 31 6.26 -14.89 15.04
CA ILE A 31 6.28 -16.02 14.09
C ILE A 31 5.43 -17.18 14.61
N ARG A 32 5.50 -17.48 15.90
CA ARG A 32 4.64 -18.46 16.55
C ARG A 32 3.16 -18.06 16.43
N ALA A 33 2.80 -16.83 16.75
CA ALA A 33 1.42 -16.36 16.63
C ALA A 33 0.88 -16.44 15.19
N ILE A 34 1.69 -16.08 14.18
CA ILE A 34 1.25 -16.17 12.79
C ILE A 34 1.19 -17.61 12.25
N SER A 35 2.00 -18.52 12.81
CA SER A 35 2.02 -19.93 12.39
C SER A 35 0.69 -20.65 12.66
N GLU A 36 -0.12 -20.16 13.59
CA GLU A 36 -1.41 -20.75 13.96
C GLU A 36 -2.48 -20.62 12.86
N TYR A 37 -2.33 -19.64 11.97
CA TYR A 37 -3.31 -19.38 10.90
C TYR A 37 -2.72 -19.37 9.48
N LEU A 38 -1.40 -19.53 9.34
CA LEU A 38 -0.75 -19.71 8.05
C LEU A 38 -0.85 -21.16 7.60
N GLU A 39 -1.20 -21.37 6.33
CA GLU A 39 -1.30 -22.71 5.74
C GLU A 39 0.10 -23.20 5.32
N ASP A 40 0.35 -24.51 5.39
CA ASP A 40 1.63 -25.13 5.01
C ASP A 40 2.86 -24.51 5.71
N PHE A 41 2.69 -24.03 6.95
CA PHE A 41 3.77 -23.40 7.69
C PHE A 41 4.90 -24.40 7.98
N ARG A 42 6.13 -24.01 7.63
CA ARG A 42 7.34 -24.78 7.87
C ARG A 42 8.47 -23.84 8.28
N VAL A 43 9.21 -24.23 9.30
CA VAL A 43 10.53 -23.65 9.61
C VAL A 43 11.55 -24.28 8.67
N ILE A 44 12.33 -23.45 7.99
CA ILE A 44 13.34 -23.91 7.02
C ILE A 44 14.56 -24.42 7.80
N PRO A 45 15.01 -25.67 7.58
CA PRO A 45 16.20 -26.21 8.22
C PRO A 45 17.45 -25.39 7.93
N ALA A 46 18.37 -25.32 8.90
CA ALA A 46 19.58 -24.50 8.79
C ALA A 46 20.44 -24.79 7.53
N HIS A 47 20.45 -26.04 7.06
CA HIS A 47 21.22 -26.44 5.87
C HIS A 47 20.58 -26.02 4.54
N GLU A 48 19.31 -25.61 4.55
CA GLU A 48 18.60 -25.05 3.38
C GLU A 48 18.65 -23.51 3.36
N LEU A 49 19.17 -22.87 4.42
CA LEU A 49 19.21 -21.41 4.52
C LEU A 49 20.30 -20.81 3.61
N PRO A 50 20.02 -19.66 2.98
CA PRO A 50 21.05 -18.90 2.27
C PRO A 50 22.18 -18.45 3.21
N SER A 51 23.36 -18.18 2.64
CA SER A 51 24.48 -17.65 3.42
C SER A 51 24.13 -16.33 4.12
N GLY A 52 24.48 -16.24 5.41
CA GLY A 52 24.20 -15.09 6.26
C GLY A 52 22.76 -14.98 6.77
N VAL A 53 21.95 -16.03 6.60
CA VAL A 53 20.59 -16.11 7.16
C VAL A 53 20.60 -17.04 8.37
N GLU A 54 20.13 -16.56 9.52
CA GLU A 54 20.04 -17.33 10.77
C GLU A 54 18.70 -18.06 10.94
N TYR A 55 17.64 -17.56 10.30
CA TYR A 55 16.31 -18.14 10.41
C TYR A 55 15.48 -17.95 9.15
N GLY A 56 14.65 -18.94 8.83
CA GLY A 56 13.73 -18.86 7.70
C GLY A 56 12.44 -19.63 7.95
N ILE A 57 11.35 -19.13 7.38
CA ILE A 57 10.06 -19.81 7.33
C ILE A 57 9.54 -19.83 5.91
N SER A 58 8.71 -20.82 5.61
CA SER A 58 7.88 -20.86 4.41
C SER A 58 6.44 -21.14 4.80
N ALA A 59 5.49 -20.53 4.09
CA ALA A 59 4.07 -20.81 4.26
C ALA A 59 3.28 -20.40 3.01
N THR A 60 2.06 -20.91 2.89
CA THR A 60 1.06 -20.39 1.96
C THR A 60 0.36 -19.19 2.59
N THR A 61 0.46 -18.02 1.95
CA THR A 61 -0.17 -16.76 2.35
C THR A 61 -1.00 -16.16 1.20
N VAL A 62 -1.45 -14.91 1.34
CA VAL A 62 -2.06 -14.13 0.26
C VAL A 62 -1.09 -13.08 -0.29
N THR A 63 -1.10 -12.89 -1.60
CA THR A 63 -0.50 -11.74 -2.28
C THR A 63 -1.59 -10.88 -2.91
N VAL A 64 -1.34 -9.58 -3.01
CA VAL A 64 -2.33 -8.57 -3.41
C VAL A 64 -1.74 -7.65 -4.47
N ASN A 65 -2.50 -7.42 -5.54
CA ASN A 65 -2.21 -6.32 -6.45
C ASN A 65 -2.84 -5.04 -5.89
N ALA A 66 -2.12 -4.39 -4.99
CA ALA A 66 -2.59 -3.24 -4.19
C ALA A 66 -3.47 -2.22 -4.96
N PRO A 67 -3.03 -1.62 -6.09
CA PRO A 67 -3.85 -0.61 -6.78
C PRO A 67 -5.16 -1.18 -7.31
N LYS A 68 -5.14 -2.40 -7.87
CA LYS A 68 -6.34 -3.06 -8.40
C LYS A 68 -7.28 -3.57 -7.30
N HIS A 69 -6.73 -3.97 -6.16
CA HIS A 69 -7.51 -4.32 -4.99
C HIS A 69 -8.25 -3.09 -4.43
N ILE A 70 -7.59 -1.92 -4.38
CA ILE A 70 -8.25 -0.66 -3.98
C ILE A 70 -9.37 -0.29 -4.96
N GLU A 71 -9.15 -0.41 -6.28
CA GLU A 71 -10.22 -0.21 -7.28
C GLU A 71 -11.40 -1.17 -7.08
N TYR A 72 -11.13 -2.43 -6.74
CA TYR A 72 -12.17 -3.42 -6.39
C TYR A 72 -12.97 -2.98 -5.16
N LEU A 73 -12.30 -2.58 -4.07
CA LEU A 73 -12.96 -2.12 -2.85
C LEU A 73 -13.80 -0.85 -3.11
N PHE A 74 -13.27 0.11 -3.87
CA PHE A 74 -13.97 1.32 -4.27
C PHE A 74 -15.27 1.00 -5.02
N ARG A 75 -15.21 0.14 -6.06
CA ARG A 75 -16.39 -0.28 -6.81
C ARG A 75 -17.39 -1.01 -5.93
N ARG A 76 -16.94 -1.90 -5.06
CA ARG A 76 -17.82 -2.61 -4.13
C ARG A 76 -18.57 -1.64 -3.21
N LEU A 77 -17.86 -0.70 -2.60
CA LEU A 77 -18.45 0.30 -1.71
C LEU A 77 -19.47 1.18 -2.46
N ARG A 78 -19.11 1.68 -3.65
CA ARG A 78 -19.96 2.54 -4.46
C ARG A 78 -21.19 1.80 -5.00
N ASP A 79 -20.98 0.67 -5.67
CA ASP A 79 -21.99 0.01 -6.50
C ASP A 79 -22.89 -0.93 -5.67
N GLN A 80 -22.37 -1.55 -4.61
CA GLN A 80 -23.10 -2.53 -3.80
C GLN A 80 -23.60 -1.97 -2.47
N HIS A 81 -22.91 -0.96 -1.93
CA HIS A 81 -23.21 -0.39 -0.63
C HIS A 81 -23.66 1.08 -0.69
N GLY A 82 -23.80 1.65 -1.90
CA GLY A 82 -24.29 3.01 -2.09
C GLY A 82 -23.37 4.11 -1.53
N VAL A 83 -22.10 3.80 -1.26
CA VAL A 83 -21.16 4.76 -0.67
C VAL A 83 -20.85 5.85 -1.69
N ARG A 84 -21.09 7.10 -1.29
CA ARG A 84 -20.72 8.27 -2.07
C ARG A 84 -19.27 8.66 -1.82
N PHE A 85 -18.49 8.78 -2.89
CA PHE A 85 -17.12 9.27 -2.83
C PHE A 85 -17.07 10.74 -3.26
N VAL A 86 -16.43 11.58 -2.44
CA VAL A 86 -16.26 13.01 -2.70
C VAL A 86 -14.77 13.34 -2.60
N ARG A 87 -14.21 13.91 -3.68
CA ARG A 87 -12.84 14.42 -3.65
C ARG A 87 -12.84 15.79 -2.99
N ARG A 88 -12.28 15.87 -1.78
CA ARG A 88 -12.17 17.12 -1.02
C ARG A 88 -10.89 17.10 -0.18
N ARG A 89 -10.25 18.27 -0.05
CA ARG A 89 -9.22 18.53 0.96
C ARG A 89 -9.90 19.12 2.17
N LEU A 90 -9.60 18.59 3.35
CA LEU A 90 -10.07 19.16 4.62
C LEU A 90 -8.93 19.97 5.23
N ASP A 91 -9.24 21.19 5.65
CA ASP A 91 -8.26 22.08 6.28
C ASP A 91 -8.09 21.81 7.78
N SER A 92 -9.04 21.09 8.39
CA SER A 92 -8.96 20.56 9.76
C SER A 92 -9.82 19.30 9.88
N ILE A 93 -9.65 18.54 10.97
CA ILE A 93 -10.51 17.39 11.23
C ILE A 93 -11.97 17.82 11.53
N ASP A 94 -12.19 19.02 12.06
CA ASP A 94 -13.53 19.57 12.31
C ASP A 94 -14.34 19.74 11.03
N ALA A 95 -13.69 20.00 9.90
CA ALA A 95 -14.38 20.11 8.60
C ALA A 95 -15.05 18.78 8.17
N ALA A 96 -14.65 17.63 8.72
CA ALA A 96 -15.34 16.36 8.51
C ALA A 96 -16.75 16.33 9.12
N PHE A 97 -16.98 17.20 10.11
CA PHE A 97 -18.24 17.35 10.85
C PHE A 97 -19.11 18.51 10.35
N ALA A 98 -18.82 19.05 9.16
CA ALA A 98 -19.52 20.21 8.60
C ALA A 98 -21.03 20.00 8.42
N SER A 99 -21.48 18.76 8.19
CA SER A 99 -22.91 18.44 8.21
C SER A 99 -23.37 18.14 9.65
N PRO A 100 -24.50 18.71 10.11
CA PRO A 100 -25.11 18.34 11.39
C PRO A 100 -25.63 16.88 11.41
N ASP A 101 -25.81 16.28 10.23
CA ASP A 101 -26.26 14.89 10.08
C ASP A 101 -25.11 13.89 10.27
N THR A 102 -23.86 14.33 10.14
CA THR A 102 -22.70 13.47 10.43
C THR A 102 -22.66 13.17 11.92
N LYS A 103 -22.94 11.93 12.32
CA LYS A 103 -22.88 11.46 13.73
C LYS A 103 -21.56 10.78 14.10
N VAL A 104 -20.87 10.22 13.12
CA VAL A 104 -19.58 9.55 13.30
C VAL A 104 -18.63 9.90 12.16
N VAL A 105 -17.35 10.10 12.48
CA VAL A 105 -16.26 10.27 11.51
C VAL A 105 -15.20 9.21 11.75
N PHE A 106 -14.88 8.43 10.72
CA PHE A 106 -13.72 7.53 10.73
C PHE A 106 -12.52 8.25 10.10
N HIS A 107 -11.53 8.57 10.93
CA HIS A 107 -10.36 9.33 10.55
C HIS A 107 -9.20 8.42 10.11
N CYS A 108 -9.08 8.25 8.78
CA CYS A 108 -8.11 7.37 8.13
C CYS A 108 -7.06 8.13 7.29
N SER A 109 -6.57 9.28 7.76
CA SER A 109 -5.72 10.17 6.95
C SER A 109 -4.26 9.73 6.79
N GLY A 110 -3.89 8.61 7.42
CA GLY A 110 -2.53 8.06 7.34
C GLY A 110 -1.51 9.05 7.89
N ILE A 111 -0.52 9.42 7.06
CA ILE A 111 0.58 10.29 7.49
C ILE A 111 0.13 11.72 7.74
N ALA A 112 -0.98 12.15 7.14
CA ALA A 112 -1.51 13.50 7.31
C ALA A 112 -1.99 13.75 8.75
N ALA A 113 -2.24 12.71 9.56
CA ALA A 113 -2.57 12.86 10.98
C ALA A 113 -1.49 13.62 11.77
N ARG A 114 -0.24 13.64 11.30
CA ARG A 114 0.86 14.41 11.88
C ARG A 114 0.62 15.92 11.82
N THR A 115 0.00 16.41 10.74
CA THR A 115 -0.10 17.85 10.43
C THR A 115 -1.52 18.34 10.21
N LEU A 116 -2.52 17.44 10.24
CA LEU A 116 -3.92 17.80 10.11
C LEU A 116 -4.36 18.59 11.35
N PRO A 117 -4.77 19.87 11.20
CA PRO A 117 -5.19 20.68 12.34
C PRO A 117 -6.32 20.03 13.13
N GLY A 118 -6.17 20.03 14.45
CA GLY A 118 -7.06 19.36 15.38
C GLY A 118 -6.75 17.88 15.62
N VAL A 119 -5.71 17.32 14.98
CA VAL A 119 -5.15 16.01 15.32
C VAL A 119 -3.69 16.13 15.71
N GLU A 120 -2.85 16.66 14.81
CA GLU A 120 -1.44 17.00 15.07
C GLU A 120 -0.66 15.93 15.85
N ASP A 121 -0.84 14.66 15.48
CA ASP A 121 -0.26 13.52 16.19
C ASP A 121 1.25 13.43 15.93
N GLY A 122 2.04 14.03 16.81
CA GLY A 122 3.50 14.09 16.73
C GLY A 122 4.20 12.74 16.72
N LYS A 123 3.52 11.66 17.13
CA LYS A 123 4.03 10.28 17.06
C LYS A 123 4.02 9.75 15.63
N CYS A 124 3.30 10.37 14.71
CA CYS A 124 3.28 9.96 13.31
C CYS A 124 4.56 10.41 12.60
N PHE A 125 5.21 9.50 11.89
CA PHE A 125 6.40 9.78 11.11
C PHE A 125 6.39 8.99 9.80
N PRO A 126 6.89 9.57 8.71
CA PRO A 126 6.97 8.84 7.45
C PRO A 126 8.16 7.87 7.46
N THR A 127 8.02 6.77 6.73
CA THR A 127 9.15 5.90 6.39
C THR A 127 9.20 5.73 4.88
N ARG A 128 10.20 6.34 4.23
CA ARG A 128 10.38 6.28 2.79
C ARG A 128 10.69 4.85 2.37
N GLY A 129 10.03 4.40 1.30
CA GLY A 129 10.28 3.12 0.67
C GLY A 129 10.29 3.23 -0.82
N GLN A 130 11.45 2.93 -1.42
CA GLN A 130 11.58 2.77 -2.85
C GLN A 130 11.36 1.31 -3.27
N VAL A 131 10.66 1.15 -4.39
CA VAL A 131 10.39 -0.12 -5.06
C VAL A 131 10.58 0.00 -6.56
N VAL A 132 10.82 -1.12 -7.22
CA VAL A 132 10.88 -1.25 -8.68
C VAL A 132 9.75 -2.17 -9.13
N LEU A 133 8.92 -1.67 -10.04
CA LEU A 133 7.92 -2.47 -10.74
C LEU A 133 8.58 -3.12 -11.95
N VAL A 134 8.45 -4.43 -12.04
CA VAL A 134 9.01 -5.22 -13.15
C VAL A 134 7.95 -6.10 -13.78
N ARG A 135 8.15 -6.48 -15.03
CA ARG A 135 7.51 -7.64 -15.65
C ARG A 135 8.45 -8.83 -15.51
N ALA A 136 8.03 -9.83 -14.75
CA ALA A 136 8.75 -11.07 -14.49
C ALA A 136 7.76 -12.25 -14.42
N PRO A 137 7.29 -12.78 -15.58
CA PRO A 137 6.22 -13.78 -15.62
C PRO A 137 6.54 -15.10 -14.91
N ALA A 138 7.83 -15.43 -14.75
CA ALA A 138 8.29 -16.61 -14.02
C ALA A 138 8.10 -16.50 -12.51
N VAL A 139 7.96 -15.29 -11.95
CA VAL A 139 7.81 -15.07 -10.51
C VAL A 139 6.40 -15.45 -10.05
N LYS A 140 6.30 -16.44 -9.16
CA LYS A 140 5.06 -16.99 -8.60
C LYS A 140 5.04 -16.95 -7.07
N SER A 141 6.19 -16.92 -6.43
CA SER A 141 6.31 -16.92 -4.97
C SER A 141 6.71 -15.54 -4.43
N ASN A 142 6.27 -15.25 -3.20
CA ASN A 142 6.83 -14.15 -2.43
C ASN A 142 8.14 -14.62 -1.80
N VAL A 143 9.16 -13.77 -1.81
CA VAL A 143 10.41 -14.03 -1.08
C VAL A 143 10.84 -12.75 -0.40
N MET A 144 11.14 -12.82 0.90
CA MET A 144 11.55 -11.67 1.71
C MET A 144 12.79 -12.04 2.53
N ARG A 145 13.70 -11.09 2.70
CA ARG A 145 14.89 -11.18 3.54
C ARG A 145 15.05 -9.90 4.34
N HIS A 146 14.95 -10.05 5.65
CA HIS A 146 15.11 -9.03 6.68
C HIS A 146 16.55 -9.03 7.16
N GLY A 147 17.27 -7.95 6.90
CA GLY A 147 18.65 -7.77 7.38
C GLY A 147 18.78 -6.60 8.34
N ARG A 148 20.00 -6.40 8.88
CA ARG A 148 20.31 -5.25 9.73
C ARG A 148 20.31 -3.96 8.90
N GLY A 149 19.19 -3.24 8.92
CA GLY A 149 19.04 -1.95 8.24
C GLY A 149 18.63 -2.01 6.77
N TYR A 150 18.30 -3.19 6.25
CA TYR A 150 17.82 -3.34 4.88
C TYR A 150 16.70 -4.37 4.76
N GLU A 151 15.91 -4.24 3.70
CA GLU A 151 14.83 -5.17 3.36
C GLU A 151 14.97 -5.59 1.90
N THR A 152 14.89 -6.88 1.62
CA THR A 152 14.86 -7.37 0.24
C THR A 152 13.61 -8.20 0.06
N TYR A 153 12.75 -7.85 -0.90
CA TYR A 153 11.56 -8.62 -1.17
C TYR A 153 11.19 -8.63 -2.65
N VAL A 154 10.60 -9.75 -3.06
CA VAL A 154 10.02 -10.01 -4.38
C VAL A 154 8.58 -10.42 -4.14
N ILE A 155 7.64 -9.62 -4.65
CA ILE A 155 6.21 -9.81 -4.42
C ILE A 155 5.49 -9.83 -5.78
N PRO A 156 5.09 -11.00 -6.32
CA PRO A 156 4.31 -11.07 -7.54
C PRO A 156 2.94 -10.38 -7.35
N ARG A 157 2.52 -9.60 -8.35
CA ARG A 157 1.19 -9.00 -8.37
C ARG A 157 0.22 -9.96 -9.07
N PRO A 158 -0.81 -10.47 -8.39
CA PRO A 158 -1.78 -11.36 -9.02
C PRO A 158 -2.57 -10.63 -10.12
N HIS A 159 -2.95 -11.40 -11.15
CA HIS A 159 -3.75 -10.92 -12.30
C HIS A 159 -3.19 -9.67 -12.98
N SER A 160 -1.86 -9.59 -13.10
CA SER A 160 -1.14 -8.42 -13.64
C SER A 160 -0.31 -8.72 -14.89
N ASN A 161 -0.57 -9.87 -15.56
CA ASN A 161 0.23 -10.35 -16.70
C ASN A 161 1.74 -10.53 -16.38
N GLY A 162 2.02 -11.01 -15.16
CA GLY A 162 3.39 -11.33 -14.73
C GLY A 162 4.15 -10.14 -14.13
N ASN A 163 3.48 -9.10 -13.65
CA ASN A 163 4.18 -8.03 -12.95
C ASN A 163 4.52 -8.45 -11.51
N ALA A 164 5.67 -7.98 -11.02
CA ALA A 164 6.12 -8.14 -9.65
C ALA A 164 6.66 -6.82 -9.09
N ILE A 165 6.63 -6.70 -7.77
CA ILE A 165 7.27 -5.61 -7.05
C ILE A 165 8.55 -6.12 -6.43
N LEU A 166 9.63 -5.44 -6.76
CA LEU A 166 10.94 -5.62 -6.15
C LEU A 166 11.14 -4.50 -5.15
N GLY A 167 11.57 -4.85 -3.95
CA GLY A 167 11.96 -3.86 -2.96
C GLY A 167 12.98 -4.43 -1.98
N GLY A 168 13.38 -3.67 -0.97
CA GLY A 168 13.14 -2.25 -0.87
C GLY A 168 14.22 -1.53 -0.07
N TYR A 169 14.00 -0.23 0.09
CA TYR A 169 14.66 0.56 1.12
C TYR A 169 13.63 0.91 2.20
N MET A 170 14.11 1.13 3.43
CA MET A 170 13.31 1.60 4.57
C MET A 170 14.06 2.71 5.30
N GLN A 171 13.82 3.96 4.93
CA GLN A 171 14.45 5.12 5.57
C GLN A 171 13.45 5.79 6.52
N LYS A 172 13.70 5.70 7.83
CA LYS A 172 12.87 6.34 8.86
C LYS A 172 13.15 7.84 8.92
N GLY A 173 12.15 8.63 9.28
CA GLY A 173 12.33 10.03 9.65
C GLY A 173 12.56 11.00 8.49
N VAL A 174 12.29 10.58 7.25
CA VAL A 174 12.37 11.43 6.05
C VAL A 174 11.26 12.49 6.10
N LEU A 175 11.56 13.69 6.60
CA LEU A 175 10.58 14.76 6.79
C LEU A 175 10.36 15.50 5.47
N TYR A 176 9.22 15.25 4.83
CA TYR A 176 8.80 16.05 3.69
C TYR A 176 7.88 17.19 4.13
N ALA A 177 8.26 18.42 3.78
CA ALA A 177 7.36 19.56 3.74
C ALA A 177 6.65 19.57 2.38
N PHE A 178 5.32 19.54 2.39
CA PHE A 178 4.41 19.73 1.25
C PHE A 178 4.37 18.64 0.15
N PHE A 179 3.41 17.69 0.23
CA PHE A 179 2.45 17.47 -0.87
C PHE A 179 1.29 16.55 -0.49
N PHE A 180 0.17 16.77 -1.19
CA PHE A 180 -1.17 16.25 -0.93
C PHE A 180 -1.34 14.77 -1.27
N LEU A 181 -1.56 13.94 -0.26
CA LEU A 181 -2.15 12.62 -0.45
C LEU A 181 -3.68 12.78 -0.52
N VAL A 182 -4.28 12.31 -1.61
CA VAL A 182 -5.74 12.16 -1.72
C VAL A 182 -6.16 11.07 -0.73
N VAL A 183 -6.49 11.47 0.50
CA VAL A 183 -7.17 10.61 1.46
C VAL A 183 -8.63 10.55 1.03
N ALA A 184 -9.09 9.38 0.60
CA ALA A 184 -10.51 9.12 0.47
C ALA A 184 -11.10 9.04 1.89
N VAL A 185 -11.59 10.17 2.41
CA VAL A 185 -12.46 10.18 3.59
C VAL A 185 -13.81 9.63 3.12
N VAL A 186 -14.16 8.43 3.57
CA VAL A 186 -15.48 7.85 3.35
C VAL A 186 -16.43 8.52 4.35
N VAL A 187 -17.09 9.60 3.93
CA VAL A 187 -18.24 10.14 4.63
C VAL A 187 -19.46 9.35 4.17
N VAL A 188 -19.92 8.41 5.01
CA VAL A 188 -21.21 7.75 4.79
C VAL A 188 -22.30 8.75 5.15
N LEU A 189 -22.78 9.51 4.18
CA LEU A 189 -24.05 10.24 4.30
C LEU A 189 -25.17 9.27 3.94
N LEU A 190 -25.89 8.78 4.95
CA LEU A 190 -27.20 8.19 4.74
C LEU A 190 -28.21 9.33 4.61
N SER A 191 -28.82 9.47 3.44
CA SER A 191 -30.09 10.17 3.32
C SER A 191 -30.99 9.30 2.45
N LEU A 192 -31.98 8.70 3.11
CA LEU A 192 -33.14 8.11 2.47
C LEU A 192 -33.80 9.20 1.60
N LEU A 193 -33.81 8.98 0.29
CA LEU A 193 -34.79 9.58 -0.60
C LEU A 193 -36.11 8.86 -0.33
N VAL A 194 -37.02 9.56 0.36
CA VAL A 194 -38.45 9.28 0.29
C VAL A 194 -38.86 9.31 -1.18
N SER A 195 -39.48 8.22 -1.61
CA SER A 195 -40.15 8.11 -2.91
C SER A 195 -41.20 9.20 -3.07
N LEU A 196 -41.20 9.90 -4.21
CA LEU A 196 -42.45 10.20 -4.93
C LEU A 196 -42.17 10.59 -6.40
N GLN A 197 -42.65 9.73 -7.30
CA GLN A 197 -43.27 9.99 -8.61
C GLN A 197 -42.45 10.70 -9.71
N SER A 198 -42.07 10.01 -10.79
CA SER A 198 -42.89 9.60 -11.97
C SER A 198 -42.84 10.63 -13.11
N SER A 199 -42.28 10.18 -14.24
CA SER A 199 -42.61 10.57 -15.61
C SER A 199 -42.16 11.95 -16.12
N LEU A 200 -41.23 11.95 -17.10
CA LEU A 200 -41.51 12.31 -18.50
C LEU A 200 -40.22 12.35 -19.36
N CYS A 201 -40.32 11.70 -20.53
CA CYS A 201 -39.69 12.02 -21.81
C CYS A 201 -38.15 12.00 -21.98
N SER A 202 -37.68 10.87 -22.52
CA SER A 202 -37.07 10.67 -23.86
C SER A 202 -35.89 11.53 -24.38
N PRO A 203 -35.03 10.96 -25.25
CA PRO A 203 -33.64 11.37 -25.47
C PRO A 203 -33.44 12.26 -26.71
N PHE A 204 -32.35 13.03 -26.72
CA PHE A 204 -31.87 13.78 -27.89
C PHE A 204 -30.32 13.82 -27.89
N PRO A 205 -29.65 14.07 -29.03
CA PRO A 205 -28.69 13.17 -29.66
C PRO A 205 -27.23 13.70 -29.59
N PRO A 206 -26.23 12.92 -30.05
CA PRO A 206 -24.83 13.32 -30.00
C PRO A 206 -24.44 14.18 -31.20
N PHE A 207 -23.50 15.12 -31.01
CA PHE A 207 -22.90 15.93 -32.06
C PHE A 207 -21.46 16.34 -31.65
N PRO A 208 -20.56 16.64 -32.60
CA PRO A 208 -19.64 15.63 -33.12
C PRO A 208 -18.16 15.93 -32.81
N LEU A 209 -17.33 14.92 -33.04
CA LEU A 209 -15.89 15.08 -33.27
C LEU A 209 -15.67 15.84 -34.59
N ASP A 210 -14.70 16.74 -34.63
CA ASP A 210 -13.94 16.96 -35.86
C ASP A 210 -12.45 17.20 -35.57
N PRO A 211 -11.54 16.62 -36.37
CA PRO A 211 -10.10 16.63 -36.17
C PRO A 211 -9.42 17.72 -37.01
N LEU A 212 -8.36 18.35 -36.49
CA LEU A 212 -7.44 19.10 -37.33
C LEU A 212 -6.01 18.57 -37.17
N LEU A 213 -5.56 18.04 -38.30
CA LEU A 213 -4.24 17.57 -38.68
C LEU A 213 -3.34 18.75 -39.13
N CYS A 214 -2.05 18.41 -39.22
CA CYS A 214 -0.96 19.01 -40.01
C CYS A 214 -0.04 20.06 -39.35
N PRO A 215 1.24 20.17 -39.78
CA PRO A 215 2.29 19.13 -39.95
C PRO A 215 3.69 19.63 -39.42
N PRO A 216 4.82 18.89 -39.61
CA PRO A 216 6.04 19.05 -38.79
C PRO A 216 7.26 19.71 -39.49
N SER A 217 8.36 19.83 -38.71
CA SER A 217 9.81 19.86 -39.06
C SER A 217 10.53 21.21 -38.81
N PRO A 218 11.89 21.27 -38.73
CA PRO A 218 12.87 20.18 -38.89
C PRO A 218 14.00 20.08 -37.83
N HIS A 219 14.66 18.92 -37.90
CA HIS A 219 16.03 18.60 -37.51
C HIS A 219 16.99 19.71 -37.02
N GLN A 220 17.72 19.41 -35.94
CA GLN A 220 19.17 19.58 -35.94
C GLN A 220 19.88 18.46 -35.17
N ARG A 221 20.77 17.76 -35.89
CA ARG A 221 21.73 16.79 -35.39
C ARG A 221 22.98 17.55 -34.96
N HIS A 222 23.58 17.19 -33.83
CA HIS A 222 25.03 17.29 -33.66
C HIS A 222 25.57 16.07 -32.91
N ARG A 223 26.38 15.28 -33.62
CA ARG A 223 27.37 14.36 -33.08
C ARG A 223 28.60 15.17 -32.65
N HIS A 224 29.22 14.85 -31.52
CA HIS A 224 30.60 14.33 -31.49
C HIS A 224 31.09 13.97 -30.07
N THR A 225 31.28 12.66 -29.89
CA THR A 225 32.42 11.97 -29.24
C THR A 225 33.36 12.74 -28.28
N ARG A 226 33.54 12.19 -27.08
CA ARG A 226 34.88 11.94 -26.54
C ARG A 226 34.93 10.74 -25.59
N ARG A 227 35.65 9.70 -26.01
CA ARG A 227 36.08 8.55 -25.21
C ARG A 227 36.94 9.03 -24.04
N ARG A 228 36.70 8.52 -22.83
CA ARG A 228 37.72 8.44 -21.76
C ARG A 228 37.88 6.99 -21.32
N ARG A 229 39.14 6.62 -21.14
CA ARG A 229 39.67 5.27 -20.86
C ARG A 229 39.19 4.73 -19.52
N ALA A 230 39.05 3.40 -19.45
CA ALA A 230 38.86 2.62 -18.23
C ALA A 230 40.16 2.52 -17.41
N PRO A 231 40.09 2.53 -16.06
CA PRO A 231 41.11 1.95 -15.19
C PRO A 231 40.80 0.49 -14.83
N SER A 232 41.84 -0.27 -14.55
CA SER A 232 41.90 -1.72 -14.22
C SER A 232 41.34 -2.06 -12.82
N PRO A 233 41.08 -3.34 -12.51
CA PRO A 233 40.25 -3.73 -11.38
C PRO A 233 41.04 -3.74 -10.06
N SER A 234 40.69 -2.83 -9.16
CA SER A 234 41.08 -2.92 -7.75
C SER A 234 39.94 -3.55 -6.94
N THR A 235 40.32 -4.52 -6.12
CA THR A 235 39.60 -5.24 -5.05
C THR A 235 38.31 -4.58 -4.53
N PRO A 236 37.20 -5.32 -4.33
CA PRO A 236 35.94 -4.74 -3.85
C PRO A 236 36.12 -4.13 -2.46
N PRO A 237 35.65 -2.88 -2.23
CA PRO A 237 35.72 -2.28 -0.90
C PRO A 237 34.72 -2.96 0.04
N ASN A 238 35.19 -3.18 1.27
CA ASN A 238 34.45 -3.64 2.44
C ASN A 238 33.22 -2.71 2.66
N PRO A 239 32.00 -3.22 2.92
CA PRO A 239 30.82 -2.36 3.10
C PRO A 239 30.82 -1.75 4.50
N THR A 240 31.70 -0.77 4.73
CA THR A 240 31.48 0.20 5.80
C THR A 240 30.38 1.14 5.34
N GLU A 241 29.32 1.22 6.15
CA GLU A 241 28.09 2.00 5.97
C GLU A 241 28.26 3.24 5.07
N PRO A 242 27.51 3.37 3.96
CA PRO A 242 27.33 4.67 3.36
C PRO A 242 26.45 5.46 4.34
N CYS A 243 27.02 6.49 4.97
CA CYS A 243 26.25 7.60 5.51
C CYS A 243 25.44 8.21 4.35
N TYR A 244 24.25 7.67 4.09
CA TYR A 244 23.31 8.27 3.17
C TYR A 244 22.73 9.49 3.87
N GLU A 245 23.07 10.69 3.39
CA GLU A 245 22.24 11.87 3.64
C GLU A 245 20.81 11.47 3.28
N SER A 246 19.93 11.44 4.28
CA SER A 246 18.55 11.05 4.12
C SER A 246 17.91 12.03 3.15
N ALA A 247 17.81 11.62 1.89
CA ALA A 247 16.93 12.18 0.89
C ALA A 247 15.61 12.59 1.54
N ASN A 248 15.41 13.89 1.74
CA ASN A 248 14.30 14.41 2.52
C ASN A 248 12.99 14.46 1.70
N ASP A 249 12.89 13.68 0.61
CA ASP A 249 11.85 13.77 -0.40
C ASP A 249 11.22 12.40 -0.76
N ALA A 250 10.11 12.43 -1.50
CA ALA A 250 9.48 11.24 -2.06
C ALA A 250 10.06 10.88 -3.45
N SER A 251 11.27 11.32 -3.77
CA SER A 251 11.91 11.05 -5.07
C SER A 251 12.36 9.61 -5.16
N THR A 252 12.66 9.18 -6.39
CA THR A 252 13.32 7.90 -6.65
C THR A 252 14.79 8.10 -7.02
N TYR A 253 15.68 7.23 -6.54
CA TYR A 253 17.10 7.24 -6.87
C TYR A 253 17.48 6.06 -7.76
N ALA A 254 18.22 6.33 -8.84
CA ALA A 254 18.65 5.30 -9.79
C ALA A 254 19.50 4.20 -9.10
N GLN A 255 20.46 4.62 -8.27
CA GLN A 255 21.34 3.72 -7.50
C GLN A 255 20.55 2.78 -6.57
N GLU A 256 19.49 3.29 -5.92
CA GLU A 256 18.60 2.46 -5.10
C GLU A 256 17.82 1.45 -5.95
N SER A 257 17.40 1.83 -7.16
CA SER A 257 16.72 0.93 -8.10
C SER A 257 17.64 -0.19 -8.58
N GLU A 258 18.87 0.15 -8.96
CA GLU A 258 19.91 -0.81 -9.37
C GLU A 258 20.24 -1.78 -8.22
N SER A 259 20.40 -1.27 -7.00
CA SER A 259 20.59 -2.07 -5.78
C SER A 259 19.42 -3.02 -5.53
N ILE A 260 18.17 -2.53 -5.63
CA ILE A 260 16.96 -3.37 -5.47
C ILE A 260 16.96 -4.51 -6.49
N VAL A 261 17.19 -4.22 -7.78
CA VAL A 261 17.21 -5.25 -8.84
C VAL A 261 18.31 -6.27 -8.59
N SER A 262 19.51 -5.83 -8.23
CA SER A 262 20.64 -6.72 -7.93
C SER A 262 20.34 -7.65 -6.75
N ARG A 263 19.93 -7.11 -5.60
CA ARG A 263 19.64 -7.90 -4.38
C ARG A 263 18.48 -8.88 -4.59
N THR A 264 17.42 -8.45 -5.27
CA THR A 264 16.26 -9.31 -5.53
C THR A 264 16.55 -10.42 -6.52
N THR A 265 17.38 -10.17 -7.54
CA THR A 265 17.85 -11.22 -8.47
C THR A 265 18.77 -12.23 -7.78
N GLY A 266 19.59 -11.78 -6.82
CA GLY A 266 20.37 -12.67 -5.97
C GLY A 266 19.48 -13.57 -5.10
N LEU A 267 18.44 -12.98 -4.49
CA LEU A 267 17.54 -13.64 -3.55
C LEU A 267 16.57 -14.63 -4.22
N SER A 268 15.94 -14.25 -5.33
CA SER A 268 14.92 -15.08 -5.99
C SER A 268 15.49 -15.87 -7.15
N ARG A 269 15.41 -17.20 -7.04
CA ARG A 269 15.75 -18.12 -8.12
C ARG A 269 14.86 -17.89 -9.36
N GLU A 270 13.57 -17.64 -9.15
CA GLU A 270 12.60 -17.39 -10.23
C GLU A 270 12.97 -16.14 -11.07
N LEU A 271 13.47 -15.08 -10.42
CA LEU A 271 13.99 -13.90 -11.13
C LEU A 271 15.28 -14.21 -11.88
N ARG A 272 16.20 -14.93 -11.24
CA ARG A 272 17.52 -15.25 -11.82
C ARG A 272 17.42 -16.10 -13.08
N GLU A 273 16.53 -17.08 -13.08
CA GLU A 273 16.33 -18.02 -14.20
C GLU A 273 15.34 -17.48 -15.23
N GLY A 274 14.29 -16.78 -14.80
CA GLY A 274 13.22 -16.29 -15.67
C GLY A 274 13.43 -14.90 -16.28
N GLY A 275 14.41 -14.14 -15.77
CA GLY A 275 14.66 -12.76 -16.18
C GLY A 275 13.57 -11.78 -15.75
N LEU A 276 13.80 -10.50 -16.03
CA LEU A 276 12.87 -9.42 -15.75
C LEU A 276 13.02 -8.26 -16.75
N GLU A 277 11.96 -7.49 -16.90
CA GLU A 277 11.95 -6.19 -17.59
C GLU A 277 11.55 -5.12 -16.58
N VAL A 278 12.36 -4.07 -16.41
CA VAL A 278 12.04 -2.94 -15.54
C VAL A 278 10.99 -2.05 -16.20
N LEU A 279 9.86 -1.84 -15.52
CA LEU A 279 8.76 -1.02 -16.03
C LEU A 279 8.78 0.39 -15.43
N ALA A 280 9.04 0.51 -14.12
CA ALA A 280 9.05 1.78 -13.40
C ALA A 280 9.72 1.67 -12.03
N ALA A 281 10.12 2.80 -11.46
CA ALA A 281 10.51 2.95 -10.07
C ALA A 281 9.51 3.85 -9.34
N PHE A 282 9.23 3.56 -8.08
CA PHE A 282 8.32 4.35 -7.23
C PHE A 282 8.92 4.51 -5.85
N ALA A 283 8.74 5.68 -5.24
CA ALA A 283 8.98 5.90 -3.82
C ALA A 283 7.68 6.34 -3.14
N GLY A 284 7.43 5.81 -1.95
CA GLY A 284 6.25 6.12 -1.15
C GLY A 284 6.59 6.31 0.32
N MET A 285 5.71 7.03 1.02
CA MET A 285 5.86 7.33 2.44
C MET A 285 4.92 6.45 3.24
N ARG A 286 5.47 5.46 3.95
CA ARG A 286 4.68 4.61 4.85
C ARG A 286 4.21 5.46 6.04
N PRO A 287 2.91 5.46 6.38
CA PRO A 287 2.35 6.28 7.46
C PRO A 287 2.57 5.59 8.81
N SER A 288 3.81 5.62 9.32
CA SER A 288 4.17 4.98 10.58
C SER A 288 3.80 5.85 11.78
N ARG A 289 3.67 5.23 12.96
CA ARG A 289 3.41 5.92 14.23
C ARG A 289 4.14 5.23 15.37
N GLU A 290 4.74 6.00 16.27
CA GLU A 290 5.35 5.48 17.50
C GLU A 290 4.29 4.85 18.39
N GLY A 291 4.58 3.65 18.92
CA GLY A 291 3.60 2.84 19.66
C GLY A 291 2.60 2.10 18.77
N GLY A 292 2.72 2.19 17.45
CA GLY A 292 1.87 1.47 16.50
C GLY A 292 0.62 2.25 16.07
N ALA A 293 -0.26 1.55 15.36
CA ALA A 293 -1.49 2.11 14.83
C ALA A 293 -2.39 2.65 15.96
N ARG A 294 -3.04 3.79 15.71
CA ARG A 294 -4.05 4.37 16.59
C ARG A 294 -5.42 3.96 16.08
N VAL A 295 -6.09 3.10 16.84
CA VAL A 295 -7.50 2.72 16.61
C VAL A 295 -8.27 3.01 17.90
N GLU A 296 -8.85 4.20 18.00
CA GLU A 296 -9.51 4.66 19.22
C GLU A 296 -10.59 5.71 18.92
N ARG A 297 -11.60 5.79 19.78
CA ARG A 297 -12.65 6.80 19.73
C ARG A 297 -12.32 7.99 20.63
N GLU A 298 -12.61 9.16 20.12
CA GLU A 298 -12.67 10.44 20.82
C GLU A 298 -14.08 11.03 20.63
N GLU A 299 -14.53 11.82 21.60
CA GLU A 299 -15.74 12.64 21.46
C GLU A 299 -15.39 14.02 20.94
N ARG A 300 -16.05 14.46 19.88
CA ARG A 300 -15.79 15.76 19.25
C ARG A 300 -17.10 16.42 18.84
N HIS A 301 -17.39 17.60 19.40
CA HIS A 301 -18.67 18.30 19.24
C HIS A 301 -19.87 17.41 19.59
N GLY A 302 -19.75 16.59 20.64
CA GLY A 302 -20.78 15.63 21.07
C GLY A 302 -21.05 14.50 20.07
N ARG A 303 -20.07 14.18 19.22
CA ARG A 303 -20.15 13.17 18.16
C ARG A 303 -18.89 12.31 18.15
N ALA A 304 -19.01 11.08 17.66
CA ALA A 304 -17.90 10.14 17.64
C ALA A 304 -16.88 10.48 16.54
N LEU A 305 -15.61 10.60 16.93
CA LEU A 305 -14.45 10.62 16.05
C LEU A 305 -13.62 9.35 16.31
N VAL A 306 -13.57 8.43 15.34
CA VAL A 306 -12.76 7.21 15.46
C VAL A 306 -11.49 7.36 14.65
N HIS A 307 -10.35 7.46 15.33
CA HIS A 307 -9.03 7.45 14.70
C HIS A 307 -8.72 6.04 14.19
N ASN A 308 -8.19 5.92 12.96
CA ASN A 308 -7.73 4.66 12.37
C ASN A 308 -6.58 4.94 11.39
N TYR A 309 -5.37 5.15 11.92
CA TYR A 309 -4.17 5.45 11.13
C TYR A 309 -2.89 4.96 11.81
N GLY A 310 -1.73 5.14 11.17
CA GLY A 310 -0.43 4.77 11.76
C GLY A 310 0.00 3.33 11.47
N ALA A 311 -0.56 2.69 10.44
CA ALA A 311 -0.26 1.30 10.09
C ALA A 311 1.15 1.06 9.51
N GLY A 312 1.92 2.11 9.22
CA GLY A 312 3.26 1.97 8.64
C GLY A 312 3.27 1.10 7.37
N GLY A 313 4.17 0.11 7.33
CA GLY A 313 4.29 -0.83 6.21
C GLY A 313 3.26 -1.97 6.19
N THR A 314 2.41 -2.08 7.21
CA THR A 314 1.53 -3.24 7.41
C THR A 314 0.06 -2.96 7.08
N GLY A 315 -0.25 -1.83 6.44
CA GLY A 315 -1.63 -1.42 6.17
C GLY A 315 -2.49 -2.45 5.43
N PHE A 316 -1.95 -3.18 4.45
CA PHE A 316 -2.73 -4.21 3.74
C PHE A 316 -2.97 -5.48 4.58
N GLN A 317 -2.00 -5.88 5.40
CA GLN A 317 -2.11 -7.09 6.22
C GLN A 317 -2.95 -6.85 7.49
N ALA A 318 -2.88 -5.66 8.08
CA ALA A 318 -3.59 -5.31 9.31
C ALA A 318 -4.93 -4.58 9.05
N GLY A 319 -5.11 -3.99 7.87
CA GLY A 319 -6.18 -3.03 7.61
C GLY A 319 -7.59 -3.56 7.83
N TYR A 320 -7.84 -4.85 7.58
CA TYR A 320 -9.16 -5.44 7.86
C TYR A 320 -9.43 -5.53 9.36
N GLY A 321 -8.46 -6.00 10.17
CA GLY A 321 -8.59 -6.02 11.63
C GLY A 321 -8.76 -4.62 12.21
N MET A 322 -7.94 -3.66 11.75
CA MET A 322 -8.06 -2.26 12.15
C MET A 322 -9.44 -1.66 11.82
N ALA A 323 -10.05 -2.06 10.69
CA ALA A 323 -11.39 -1.62 10.33
C ALA A 323 -12.47 -2.22 11.25
N LEU A 324 -12.32 -3.50 11.65
CA LEU A 324 -13.22 -4.13 12.62
C LEU A 324 -13.17 -3.45 13.98
N ASP A 325 -11.95 -3.18 14.48
CA ASP A 325 -11.75 -2.48 15.75
C ASP A 325 -12.31 -1.06 15.71
N ALA A 326 -12.13 -0.34 14.60
CA ALA A 326 -12.69 0.99 14.42
C ALA A 326 -14.23 0.97 14.44
N VAL A 327 -14.85 0.02 13.73
CA VAL A 327 -16.32 -0.15 13.73
C VAL A 327 -16.82 -0.49 15.14
N ALA A 328 -16.13 -1.38 15.85
CA ALA A 328 -16.47 -1.74 17.22
C ALA A 328 -16.40 -0.55 18.19
N ALA A 329 -15.44 0.36 18.00
CA ALA A 329 -15.29 1.56 18.83
C ALA A 329 -16.46 2.56 18.71
N ALA A 330 -17.27 2.48 17.66
CA ALA A 330 -18.46 3.31 17.44
C ALA A 330 -19.77 2.51 17.34
N ASP A 331 -19.78 1.26 17.83
CA ASP A 331 -20.91 0.34 17.65
C ASP A 331 -22.21 0.86 18.29
N ASP A 332 -22.14 1.53 19.44
CA ASP A 332 -23.26 2.24 20.07
C ASP A 332 -23.90 3.27 19.14
N VAL A 333 -23.10 4.19 18.58
CA VAL A 333 -23.57 5.24 17.66
C VAL A 333 -24.11 4.62 16.36
N LEU A 334 -23.45 3.58 15.85
CA LEU A 334 -23.87 2.89 14.64
C LEU A 334 -25.18 2.11 14.83
N ARG A 335 -25.45 1.59 16.03
CA ARG A 335 -26.72 0.91 16.36
C ARG A 335 -27.87 1.91 16.47
N GLU A 336 -27.65 3.05 17.11
CA GLU A 336 -28.64 4.13 17.19
C GLU A 336 -29.02 4.63 15.78
N LEU A 337 -28.04 4.80 14.89
CA LEU A 337 -28.28 5.18 13.49
C LEU A 337 -29.08 4.15 12.70
N LYS A 338 -29.04 2.87 13.08
CA LYS A 338 -29.75 1.79 12.37
C LYS A 338 -31.21 1.64 12.80
N GLY A 339 -31.58 2.05 14.02
CA GLY A 339 -32.95 2.05 14.57
C GLY A 339 -33.78 0.79 14.33
N ASP A 340 -33.88 -0.11 15.32
CA ASP A 340 -34.88 -1.19 15.57
C ASP A 340 -35.55 -2.03 14.44
N ASP A 341 -35.22 -1.87 13.16
CA ASP A 341 -35.80 -2.65 12.05
C ASP A 341 -34.74 -2.92 10.96
N GLY A 342 -34.09 -4.08 11.02
CA GLY A 342 -33.30 -4.57 9.88
C GLY A 342 -32.35 -5.73 10.19
N PRO A 343 -32.31 -6.79 9.35
CA PRO A 343 -31.55 -8.00 9.64
C PRO A 343 -30.04 -7.73 9.68
N ARG A 344 -29.40 -8.35 10.67
CA ARG A 344 -27.95 -8.31 10.90
C ARG A 344 -27.20 -8.67 9.61
N SER A 345 -26.35 -7.76 9.11
CA SER A 345 -25.37 -8.15 8.10
C SER A 345 -24.38 -9.10 8.77
N ARG A 346 -24.46 -10.39 8.41
CA ARG A 346 -23.37 -11.34 8.65
C ARG A 346 -22.26 -10.98 7.66
N LEU A 347 -21.29 -10.20 8.12
CA LEU A 347 -19.99 -10.08 7.45
C LEU A 347 -19.21 -11.38 7.61
#